data_AF-A0A954I918-F1
#
_entry.id   AF-A0A954I918-F1
#
_cell.length_a   1.000
_cell.length_b   1.000
_cell.length_c   1.000
_cell.angle_alpha   90.00
_cell.angle_beta   90.00
_cell.angle_gamma   90.00
#
_symmetry.space_group_name_H-M   'P 1'
#
loop_
_entity.id
_entity.type
_entity.pdbx_description
1 polymer ?
#
loop_
_entity_poly.entity_id
_entity_poly.type
_entity_poly.pdbx_seq_one_letter_code
_entity_poly.pdbx_strand_id
1 'polypeptide(L)'
;MALTIDGLITGIDTQSILDGLQQIQQQQIDRMKVRQTEVTGKQTAFKTLEAQLLSLRADIGVLNRNASSPFTRQSVTVSDESAVAATAGSTALPGTYRLTVDRTASTHQVASQGFADADSEITQGTFDIRLGGGDVKTITVNSNNNSLSGFADAINSAGAGVTATVVKD
;
A
#
# COMPACT_ATOMS: atom_id res chain seq x y z
N MET A 1 -33.39 54.46 15.99
CA MET A 1 -34.82 54.12 16.04
C MET A 1 -35.53 55.01 15.03
N ALA A 2 -35.83 54.49 13.85
CA ALA A 2 -36.51 55.26 12.81
C ALA A 2 -38.01 55.22 13.08
N LEU A 3 -38.66 56.39 13.19
CA LEU A 3 -40.11 56.50 13.22
C LEU A 3 -40.65 56.11 11.84
N THR A 4 -41.39 55.01 11.77
CA THR A 4 -42.22 54.66 10.61
C THR A 4 -43.51 55.47 10.69
N ILE A 5 -43.77 56.29 9.67
CA ILE A 5 -45.02 57.07 9.56
C ILE A 5 -46.13 56.11 9.15
N ASP A 6 -46.99 55.77 10.10
CA ASP A 6 -48.13 54.86 9.95
C ASP A 6 -49.41 55.65 9.62
N GLY A 7 -50.01 55.34 8.47
CA GLY A 7 -51.46 55.36 8.23
C GLY A 7 -52.30 56.56 8.68
N LEU A 8 -51.78 57.79 8.75
CA LEU A 8 -52.39 58.91 9.49
C LEU A 8 -53.80 59.40 9.07
N ILE A 9 -54.48 58.81 8.07
CA ILE A 9 -55.86 59.22 7.70
C ILE A 9 -56.83 58.06 7.38
N THR A 10 -56.37 56.81 7.21
CA THR A 10 -57.24 55.73 6.66
C THR A 10 -57.67 54.65 7.67
N GLY A 11 -57.11 54.60 8.88
CA GLY A 11 -57.42 53.56 9.86
C GLY A 11 -56.97 52.15 9.45
N ILE A 12 -56.05 52.06 8.48
CA ILE A 12 -55.48 50.80 7.98
C ILE A 12 -54.14 50.58 8.67
N ASP A 13 -54.04 49.53 9.49
CA ASP A 13 -52.79 49.07 10.11
C ASP A 13 -51.91 48.41 9.04
N THR A 14 -51.06 49.22 8.43
CA THR A 14 -50.19 48.79 7.32
C THR A 14 -49.12 47.82 7.78
N GLN A 15 -48.73 47.86 9.06
CA GLN A 15 -47.75 46.95 9.64
C GLN A 15 -48.34 45.54 9.81
N SER A 16 -49.57 45.43 10.30
CA SER A 16 -50.33 44.18 10.38
C SER A 16 -50.50 43.50 9.00
N ILE A 17 -50.79 44.29 7.96
CA ILE A 17 -50.91 43.76 6.59
C ILE A 17 -49.55 43.28 6.06
N LEU A 18 -48.47 44.04 6.31
CA LEU A 18 -47.12 43.66 5.91
C LEU A 18 -46.67 42.38 6.62
N ASP A 19 -46.90 42.28 7.92
CA ASP A 19 -46.58 41.11 8.74
C ASP A 19 -47.41 39.88 8.28
N GLY A 20 -48.70 40.07 7.96
CA GLY A 20 -49.55 39.02 7.41
C GLY A 20 -49.09 38.53 6.03
N LEU A 21 -48.68 39.43 5.14
CA LEU A 21 -48.10 39.08 3.84
C LEU A 21 -46.75 38.36 3.99
N GLN A 22 -45.91 38.81 4.92
CA GLN A 22 -44.64 38.17 5.24
C GLN A 22 -44.84 36.75 5.81
N GLN A 23 -45.84 36.56 6.66
CA GLN A 23 -46.19 35.25 7.23
C GLN A 23 -46.67 34.28 6.14
N ILE A 24 -47.47 34.75 5.17
CA ILE A 24 -47.90 33.94 4.02
C ILE A 24 -46.69 33.53 3.17
N GLN A 25 -45.73 34.44 2.92
CA GLN A 25 -44.49 34.11 2.22
C GLN A 25 -43.63 33.11 3.02
N GLN A 26 -43.53 33.28 4.34
CA GLN A 26 -42.79 32.37 5.21
C GLN A 26 -43.36 30.95 5.21
N GLN A 27 -44.68 30.79 5.19
CA GLN A 27 -45.33 29.47 5.06
C GLN A 27 -44.94 28.75 3.76
N GLN A 28 -44.81 29.48 2.65
CA GLN A 28 -44.36 28.91 1.38
C GLN A 28 -42.91 28.42 1.47
N ILE A 29 -42.04 29.19 2.13
CA ILE A 29 -40.64 28.83 2.39
C ILE A 29 -40.58 27.59 3.29
N ASP A 30 -41.35 27.54 4.36
CA ASP A 30 -41.34 26.42 5.31
C ASP A 30 -41.81 25.13 4.64
N ARG A 31 -42.83 25.19 3.78
CA ARG A 31 -43.24 24.05 2.95
C ARG A 31 -42.10 23.57 2.04
N MET A 32 -41.33 24.48 1.45
CA MET A 32 -40.17 24.10 0.63
C MET A 32 -39.04 23.49 1.48
N LYS A 33 -38.77 24.00 2.69
CA LYS A 33 -37.81 23.43 3.63
C LYS A 33 -38.20 22.01 4.07
N VAL A 34 -39.49 21.75 4.32
CA VAL A 34 -40.00 20.41 4.63
C VAL A 34 -39.75 19.47 3.45
N ARG A 35 -40.09 19.88 2.22
CA ARG A 35 -39.82 19.08 1.01
C ARG A 35 -38.32 18.83 0.81
N GLN A 36 -37.47 19.83 1.03
CA GLN A 36 -36.02 19.69 0.95
C GLN A 36 -35.50 18.66 1.96
N THR A 37 -36.00 18.70 3.19
CA THR A 37 -35.64 17.75 4.25
C THR A 37 -36.07 16.33 3.88
N GLU A 38 -37.29 16.16 3.37
CA GLU A 38 -37.81 14.87 2.91
C GLU A 38 -36.98 14.29 1.77
N VAL A 39 -36.66 15.10 0.74
CA VAL A 39 -35.83 14.67 -0.39
C VAL A 39 -34.42 14.33 0.07
N THR A 40 -33.83 15.14 0.96
CA THR A 40 -32.50 14.87 1.54
C THR A 40 -32.51 13.56 2.34
N GLY A 41 -33.55 13.29 3.13
CA GLY A 41 -33.72 12.04 3.85
C GLY A 41 -33.79 10.83 2.92
N LYS A 42 -34.58 10.92 1.83
CA LYS A 42 -34.65 9.89 0.78
C LYS A 42 -33.29 9.68 0.11
N GLN A 43 -32.58 10.75 -0.23
CA GLN A 43 -31.25 10.67 -0.85
C GLN A 43 -30.25 9.95 0.07
N THR A 44 -30.23 10.27 1.36
CA THR A 44 -29.37 9.60 2.33
C THR A 44 -29.70 8.11 2.47
N ALA A 45 -30.99 7.76 2.47
CA ALA A 45 -31.41 6.36 2.49
C ALA A 45 -30.93 5.60 1.24
N PHE A 46 -31.07 6.18 0.05
CA PHE A 46 -30.56 5.56 -1.18
C PHE A 46 -29.05 5.42 -1.20
N LYS A 47 -28.29 6.43 -0.75
CA LYS A 47 -26.82 6.35 -0.64
C LYS A 47 -26.38 5.25 0.33
N THR A 48 -27.12 5.08 1.43
CA THR A 48 -26.83 4.01 2.40
C THR A 48 -27.06 2.64 1.77
N LEU A 49 -28.17 2.47 1.07
CA LEU A 49 -28.47 1.23 0.33
C LEU A 49 -27.43 0.95 -0.75
N GLU A 50 -27.03 1.96 -1.52
CA GLU A 50 -25.98 1.86 -2.53
C GLU A 50 -24.65 1.37 -1.93
N ALA A 51 -24.23 1.97 -0.80
CA ALA A 51 -23.02 1.56 -0.10
C ALA A 51 -23.10 0.10 0.38
N GLN A 52 -24.24 -0.33 0.92
CA GLN A 52 -24.46 -1.72 1.35
C GLN A 52 -24.43 -2.70 0.17
N LEU A 53 -25.05 -2.35 -0.95
CA LEU A 53 -25.04 -3.18 -2.16
C LEU A 53 -23.63 -3.26 -2.78
N LEU A 54 -22.86 -2.17 -2.74
CA LEU A 54 -21.47 -2.16 -3.19
C LEU A 54 -20.60 -3.07 -2.32
N SER A 55 -20.78 -3.03 -0.99
CA SER A 55 -20.10 -3.94 -0.07
C SER A 55 -20.46 -5.39 -0.36
N LEU A 56 -21.76 -5.70 -0.48
CA LEU A 56 -22.22 -7.05 -0.79
C LEU A 56 -21.65 -7.57 -2.11
N ARG A 57 -21.62 -6.72 -3.15
CA ARG A 57 -21.02 -7.06 -4.44
C ARG A 57 -19.53 -7.34 -4.30
N ALA A 58 -18.80 -6.58 -3.48
CA ALA A 58 -17.40 -6.81 -3.22
C ALA A 58 -17.18 -8.17 -2.53
N ASP A 59 -17.98 -8.49 -1.52
CA ASP A 59 -17.90 -9.75 -0.77
C ASP A 59 -18.19 -10.96 -1.67
N ILE A 60 -19.26 -10.91 -2.46
CA ILE A 60 -19.57 -11.94 -3.47
C ILE A 60 -18.43 -12.05 -4.49
N GLY A 61 -17.86 -10.91 -4.88
CA GLY A 61 -16.70 -10.87 -5.78
C GLY A 61 -15.45 -11.52 -5.20
N VAL A 62 -15.28 -11.57 -3.88
CA VAL A 62 -14.20 -12.31 -3.22
C VAL A 62 -14.51 -13.82 -3.19
N LEU A 63 -15.76 -14.18 -2.89
CA LEU A 63 -16.20 -15.57 -2.81
C LEU A 63 -16.21 -16.28 -4.17
N ASN A 64 -16.52 -15.57 -5.25
CA ASN A 64 -16.62 -16.13 -6.61
C ASN A 64 -15.28 -16.14 -7.38
N ARG A 65 -14.15 -15.83 -6.74
CA ARG A 65 -12.84 -15.91 -7.41
C ARG A 65 -12.39 -17.37 -7.50
N ASN A 66 -12.11 -17.81 -8.72
CA ASN A 66 -11.47 -19.11 -8.98
C ASN A 66 -9.98 -19.11 -8.58
N ALA A 67 -9.28 -17.99 -8.80
CA ALA A 67 -7.91 -17.80 -8.35
C ALA A 67 -7.90 -17.37 -6.87
N SER A 68 -7.12 -18.07 -6.03
CA SER A 68 -7.02 -17.81 -4.58
C SER A 68 -8.37 -17.86 -3.85
N SER A 69 -9.25 -18.77 -4.29
CA SER A 69 -10.54 -18.99 -3.66
C SER A 69 -10.38 -19.26 -2.16
N PRO A 70 -11.19 -18.65 -1.28
CA PRO A 70 -11.16 -18.97 0.13
C PRO A 70 -11.44 -20.45 0.41
N PHE A 71 -12.15 -21.14 -0.50
CA PHE A 71 -12.52 -22.54 -0.36
C PHE A 71 -11.39 -23.52 -0.72
N THR A 72 -10.32 -23.06 -1.37
CA THR A 72 -9.16 -23.88 -1.71
C THR A 72 -7.94 -23.55 -0.87
N ARG A 73 -8.07 -22.66 0.14
CA ARG A 73 -6.99 -22.37 1.08
C ARG A 73 -6.66 -23.61 1.90
N GLN A 74 -5.38 -23.82 2.10
CA GLN A 74 -4.86 -24.88 2.95
C GLN A 74 -4.17 -24.26 4.16
N SER A 75 -4.39 -24.86 5.33
CA SER A 75 -3.67 -24.53 6.55
C SER A 75 -2.47 -25.46 6.70
N VAL A 76 -1.41 -24.94 7.31
CA VAL A 76 -0.23 -25.71 7.69
C VAL A 76 -0.05 -25.58 9.19
N THR A 77 0.24 -26.69 9.84
CA THR A 77 0.67 -26.74 11.24
C THR A 77 2.05 -27.34 11.26
N VAL A 78 2.99 -26.66 11.90
CA VAL A 78 4.36 -27.12 12.07
C VAL A 78 4.55 -27.53 13.52
N SER A 79 5.36 -28.55 13.78
CA SER A 79 5.61 -29.01 15.16
C SER A 79 6.64 -28.17 15.90
N ASP A 80 7.52 -27.49 15.16
CA ASP A 80 8.55 -26.60 15.68
C ASP A 80 8.75 -25.42 14.73
N GLU A 81 8.09 -24.30 15.03
CA GLU A 81 8.15 -23.06 14.26
C GLU A 81 9.50 -22.33 14.38
N SER A 82 10.34 -22.69 15.36
CA SER A 82 11.68 -22.11 15.49
C SER A 82 12.67 -22.70 14.49
N ALA A 83 12.44 -23.96 14.08
CA ALA A 83 13.26 -24.66 13.11
C ALA A 83 12.81 -24.39 11.67
N VAL A 84 11.49 -24.43 11.39
CA VAL A 84 10.95 -24.30 10.04
C VAL A 84 9.61 -23.54 10.05
N ALA A 85 9.45 -22.62 9.10
CA ALA A 85 8.16 -22.06 8.75
C ALA A 85 7.66 -22.66 7.43
N ALA A 86 6.37 -22.96 7.34
CA ALA A 86 5.78 -23.55 6.14
C ALA A 86 4.43 -22.89 5.79
N THR A 87 4.19 -22.71 4.50
CA THR A 87 2.94 -22.20 3.94
C THR A 87 2.47 -23.13 2.82
N ALA A 88 1.15 -23.26 2.66
CA ALA A 88 0.56 -24.08 1.60
C ALA A 88 -0.17 -23.21 0.57
N GLY A 89 0.14 -23.45 -0.70
CA GLY A 89 -0.62 -22.88 -1.81
C GLY A 89 -1.97 -23.58 -1.99
N SER A 90 -2.85 -23.02 -2.82
CA SER A 90 -4.19 -23.59 -3.06
C SER A 90 -4.19 -24.93 -3.81
N THR A 91 -3.04 -25.34 -4.34
CA THR A 91 -2.83 -26.61 -5.07
C THR A 91 -1.96 -27.60 -4.30
N ALA A 92 -1.54 -27.27 -3.08
CA ALA A 92 -0.77 -28.21 -2.28
C ALA A 92 -1.62 -29.47 -1.97
N LEU A 93 -0.98 -30.59 -1.70
CA LEU A 93 -1.69 -31.84 -1.40
C LEU A 93 -1.88 -31.96 0.11
N PRO A 94 -3.10 -32.21 0.61
CA PRO A 94 -3.31 -32.46 2.03
C PRO A 94 -2.56 -33.71 2.48
N GLY A 95 -1.76 -33.59 3.54
CA GLY A 95 -0.99 -34.69 4.07
C GLY A 95 -0.09 -34.31 5.23
N THR A 96 0.47 -35.33 5.88
CA THR A 96 1.49 -35.15 6.91
C THR A 96 2.86 -35.43 6.31
N TYR A 97 3.74 -34.44 6.39
CA TYR A 97 5.11 -34.53 5.90
C TYR A 97 6.07 -34.59 7.08
N ARG A 98 7.05 -35.51 7.02
CA ARG A 98 8.14 -35.59 7.99
C ARG A 98 9.37 -34.92 7.39
N LEU A 99 9.87 -33.91 8.09
CA LEU A 99 11.06 -33.15 7.70
C LEU A 99 12.10 -33.25 8.81
N THR A 100 13.36 -33.44 8.42
CA THR A 100 14.52 -33.38 9.31
C THR A 100 15.47 -32.35 8.74
N VAL A 101 15.86 -31.38 9.56
CA VAL A 101 16.76 -30.30 9.16
C VAL A 101 18.18 -30.69 9.55
N ASP A 102 19.00 -31.08 8.56
CA ASP A 102 20.39 -31.48 8.82
C ASP A 102 21.32 -30.27 8.92
N ARG A 103 21.22 -29.34 7.95
CA ARG A 103 22.03 -28.12 7.91
C ARG A 103 21.31 -27.03 7.13
N THR A 104 21.42 -25.79 7.60
CA THR A 104 20.91 -24.63 6.88
C THR A 104 21.78 -24.30 5.67
N ALA A 105 21.16 -23.77 4.62
CA ALA A 105 21.91 -23.19 3.52
C ALA A 105 22.62 -21.92 4.03
N SER A 106 23.92 -21.85 3.84
CA SER A 106 24.75 -20.68 4.15
C SER A 106 25.22 -20.02 2.86
N THR A 107 25.41 -18.71 2.89
CA THR A 107 26.08 -18.00 1.80
C THR A 107 27.58 -18.20 1.88
N HIS A 108 28.24 -18.31 0.72
CA HIS A 108 29.70 -18.30 0.66
C HIS A 108 30.19 -16.86 0.77
N GLN A 109 31.24 -16.64 1.56
CA GLN A 109 31.86 -15.34 1.77
C GLN A 109 33.37 -15.48 1.65
N VAL A 110 34.01 -14.53 0.99
CA VAL A 110 35.46 -14.44 0.84
C VAL A 110 35.85 -13.02 1.22
N ALA A 111 36.80 -12.91 2.14
CA ALA A 111 37.40 -11.63 2.52
C ALA A 111 38.79 -11.51 1.90
N SER A 112 39.13 -10.31 1.43
CA SER A 112 40.51 -10.01 1.02
C SER A 112 41.41 -9.86 2.24
N GLN A 113 42.72 -9.76 2.00
CA GLN A 113 43.63 -9.15 2.97
C GLN A 113 43.19 -7.70 3.28
N GLY A 114 43.63 -7.19 4.44
CA GLY A 114 43.38 -5.81 4.84
C GLY A 114 44.15 -4.80 3.98
N PHE A 115 43.55 -3.62 3.83
CA PHE A 115 44.13 -2.44 3.18
C PHE A 115 44.12 -1.26 4.16
N ALA A 116 44.94 -0.25 3.93
CA ALA A 116 45.05 0.91 4.83
C ALA A 116 43.75 1.73 4.87
N ASP A 117 43.13 1.94 3.70
CA ASP A 117 41.92 2.76 3.53
C ASP A 117 41.04 2.23 2.38
N ALA A 118 39.75 2.61 2.38
CA ALA A 118 38.79 2.24 1.33
C ALA A 118 39.16 2.80 -0.06
N ASP A 119 39.93 3.87 -0.10
CA ASP A 119 40.43 4.49 -1.34
C ASP A 119 41.82 4.01 -1.72
N SER A 120 42.35 2.99 -1.02
CA SER A 120 43.64 2.38 -1.37
C SER A 120 43.59 1.85 -2.79
N GLU A 121 44.61 2.19 -3.57
CA GLU A 121 44.72 1.71 -4.94
C GLU A 121 45.01 0.21 -4.97
N ILE A 122 44.27 -0.52 -5.81
CA ILE A 122 44.47 -1.94 -6.10
C ILE A 122 45.06 -2.13 -7.50
N THR A 123 45.63 -3.31 -7.72
CA THR A 123 46.22 -3.68 -9.01
C THR A 123 45.16 -3.71 -10.11
N GLN A 124 45.47 -3.05 -11.23
CA GLN A 124 44.64 -3.09 -12.44
C GLN A 124 44.76 -4.46 -13.13
N GLY A 125 43.69 -4.91 -13.80
CA GLY A 125 43.65 -6.21 -14.45
C GLY A 125 42.23 -6.71 -14.66
N THR A 126 42.08 -8.02 -14.75
CA THR A 126 40.77 -8.69 -14.88
C THR A 126 40.53 -9.60 -13.69
N PHE A 127 39.30 -9.56 -13.16
CA PHE A 127 38.84 -10.41 -12.08
C PHE A 127 37.66 -11.26 -12.54
N ASP A 128 37.84 -12.57 -12.56
CA ASP A 128 36.84 -13.51 -13.03
C ASP A 128 36.04 -14.09 -11.87
N ILE A 129 34.72 -14.00 -11.96
CA ILE A 129 33.77 -14.56 -10.99
C ILE A 129 32.96 -15.64 -11.68
N ARG A 130 32.88 -16.82 -11.06
CA ARG A 130 31.98 -17.89 -11.48
C ARG A 130 31.15 -18.38 -10.31
N LEU A 131 29.83 -18.23 -10.42
CA LEU A 131 28.90 -18.73 -9.42
C LEU A 131 28.51 -20.18 -9.75
N GLY A 132 28.98 -21.12 -8.92
CA GLY A 132 28.72 -22.55 -9.12
C GLY A 132 29.18 -23.05 -10.49
N GLY A 133 28.28 -23.68 -11.24
CA GLY A 133 28.50 -24.16 -12.61
C GLY A 133 28.08 -23.19 -13.71
N GLY A 134 27.79 -21.93 -13.39
CA GLY A 134 27.38 -20.92 -14.37
C GLY A 134 28.53 -20.35 -15.21
N ASP A 135 28.19 -19.37 -16.06
CA ASP A 135 29.15 -18.66 -16.90
C ASP A 135 30.13 -17.81 -16.08
N VAL A 136 31.34 -17.63 -16.61
CA VAL A 136 32.34 -16.72 -16.04
C VAL A 136 31.93 -15.27 -16.34
N LYS A 137 31.99 -14.42 -15.32
CA LYS A 137 31.84 -12.97 -15.41
C LYS A 137 33.18 -12.31 -15.14
N THR A 138 33.73 -11.68 -16.16
CA THR A 138 34.98 -10.93 -16.08
C THR A 138 34.72 -9.48 -15.72
N ILE A 139 35.39 -8.99 -14.70
CA ILE A 139 35.36 -7.60 -14.26
C ILE A 139 36.70 -6.97 -14.58
N THR A 140 36.68 -5.88 -15.33
CA THR A 140 37.90 -5.14 -15.67
C THR A 140 38.14 -4.04 -14.63
N VAL A 141 39.33 -4.07 -14.03
CA VAL A 141 39.85 -3.05 -13.12
C VAL A 141 40.86 -2.19 -13.88
N ASN A 142 40.59 -0.90 -14.01
CA ASN A 142 41.40 0.10 -14.67
C ASN A 142 41.54 1.35 -13.79
N SER A 143 42.19 2.41 -14.29
CA SER A 143 42.43 3.64 -13.54
C SER A 143 41.18 4.38 -13.04
N ASN A 144 39.99 4.05 -13.53
CA ASN A 144 38.74 4.71 -13.12
C ASN A 144 38.05 4.01 -11.94
N ASN A 145 38.43 2.77 -11.63
CA ASN A 145 37.78 1.93 -10.60
C ASN A 145 38.79 1.11 -9.78
N ASN A 146 40.06 1.51 -9.76
CA ASN A 146 41.14 0.84 -9.03
C ASN A 146 41.19 1.20 -7.53
N SER A 147 40.10 1.67 -6.92
CA SER A 147 39.96 1.75 -5.46
C SER A 147 39.15 0.55 -4.94
N LEU A 148 39.20 0.25 -3.64
CA LEU A 148 38.35 -0.82 -3.07
C LEU A 148 36.86 -0.53 -3.26
N SER A 149 36.45 0.73 -3.08
CA SER A 149 35.07 1.13 -3.34
C SER A 149 34.71 0.98 -4.83
N GLY A 150 35.56 1.48 -5.73
CA GLY A 150 35.33 1.39 -7.17
C GLY A 150 35.27 -0.06 -7.67
N PHE A 151 36.07 -0.95 -7.09
CA PHE A 151 36.05 -2.37 -7.42
C PHE A 151 34.81 -3.08 -6.87
N ALA A 152 34.40 -2.78 -5.64
CA ALA A 152 33.16 -3.32 -5.07
C ALA A 152 31.94 -2.90 -5.91
N ASP A 153 31.89 -1.64 -6.35
CA ASP A 153 30.84 -1.12 -7.22
C ASP A 153 30.86 -1.79 -8.60
N ALA A 154 32.06 -2.05 -9.15
CA ALA A 154 32.22 -2.79 -10.40
C ALA A 154 31.70 -4.24 -10.29
N ILE A 155 31.95 -4.93 -9.17
CA ILE A 155 31.40 -6.26 -8.90
C ILE A 155 29.87 -6.22 -8.83
N ASN A 156 29.31 -5.30 -8.05
CA ASN A 156 27.86 -5.18 -7.87
C ASN A 156 27.14 -4.83 -9.18
N SER A 157 27.78 -4.03 -10.03
CA SER A 157 27.26 -3.63 -11.34
C SER A 157 27.38 -4.73 -12.41
N ALA A 158 28.28 -5.70 -12.23
CA ALA A 158 28.51 -6.77 -13.21
C ALA A 158 27.36 -7.81 -13.28
N GLY A 159 26.44 -7.79 -12.29
CA GLY A 159 25.30 -8.73 -12.26
C GLY A 159 25.73 -10.19 -12.15
N ALA A 160 26.87 -10.46 -11.51
CA ALA A 160 27.46 -11.80 -11.40
C ALA A 160 26.78 -12.70 -10.34
N GLY A 161 25.67 -12.25 -9.75
CA GLY A 161 24.96 -12.99 -8.69
C GLY A 161 25.71 -13.02 -7.35
N VAL A 162 26.70 -12.14 -7.18
CA VAL A 162 27.43 -11.92 -5.92
C VAL A 162 27.30 -10.45 -5.50
N THR A 163 27.57 -10.19 -4.22
CA THR A 163 27.59 -8.83 -3.68
C THR A 163 28.94 -8.56 -3.04
N ALA A 164 29.51 -7.41 -3.34
CA ALA A 164 30.75 -6.92 -2.75
C ALA A 164 30.47 -5.73 -1.81
N THR A 165 31.19 -5.68 -0.71
CA THR A 165 31.12 -4.58 0.26
C THR A 165 32.49 -4.31 0.86
N VAL A 166 32.79 -3.04 1.13
CA VAL A 166 34.00 -2.63 1.83
C VAL A 166 33.68 -2.50 3.31
N VAL A 167 34.31 -3.34 4.13
CA VAL A 167 34.15 -3.33 5.59
C VAL A 167 35.31 -2.54 6.19
N LYS A 168 34.99 -1.59 7.06
CA LYS A 168 35.97 -0.90 7.90
C LYS A 168 36.02 -1.62 9.24
N ASP A 169 37.18 -2.17 9.58
CA ASP A 169 37.48 -2.81 10.87
C ASP A 169 38.07 -1.77 11.84
#